data_AF-A0A7S0AVK6-F1
#
_entry.id   AF-A0A7S0AVK6-F1
#
_cell.length_a   1.000
_cell.length_b   1.000
_cell.length_c   1.000
_cell.angle_alpha   90.00
_cell.angle_beta   90.00
_cell.angle_gamma   90.00
#
_symmetry.space_group_name_H-M   'P 1'
#
loop_
_entity.id
_entity.type
_entity.pdbx_description
1 polymer ?
#
loop_
_entity_poly.entity_id
_entity_poly.type
_entity_poly.pdbx_seq_one_letter_code
_entity_poly.pdbx_strand_id
1 'polypeptide(L)'
;RETFMENRFLWMDSIDDTFDKFLSEDAHDLVEGFEEEGMTFRAIMERIKVDIGRPMPKLDAFDKKIEFFFNMKHGLSNLKTPEDIHWLRINAQPVKIALVKFASQWEEKFTNFLRTTTEERIQALVGF
;
A
#
# COMPACT_ATOMS: atom_id res chain seq x y z
N ARG A 1 -3.61 -17.44 20.76
CA ARG A 1 -2.97 -16.24 21.37
C ARG A 1 -1.96 -15.60 20.42
N GLU A 2 -1.33 -16.36 19.52
CA GLU A 2 -0.35 -15.89 18.53
C GLU A 2 -0.99 -15.04 17.41
N THR A 3 -2.18 -15.40 16.92
CA THR A 3 -2.86 -14.74 15.78
C THR A 3 -3.19 -13.25 15.97
N PHE A 4 -3.39 -12.79 17.21
CA PHE A 4 -3.60 -11.37 17.47
C PHE A 4 -2.29 -10.57 17.48
N MET A 5 -1.18 -11.17 17.95
CA MET A 5 0.12 -10.50 17.98
C MET A 5 0.76 -10.42 16.58
N GLU A 6 0.43 -11.36 15.69
CA GLU A 6 0.86 -11.34 14.28
C GLU A 6 0.38 -10.08 13.54
N ASN A 7 -0.80 -9.57 13.90
CA ASN A 7 -1.40 -8.39 13.27
C ASN A 7 -1.03 -7.07 13.95
N ARG A 8 -0.08 -7.09 14.90
CA ARG A 8 0.28 -5.92 15.73
C ARG A 8 0.78 -4.72 14.94
N PHE A 9 1.43 -4.95 13.80
CA PHE A 9 1.92 -3.90 12.93
C PHE A 9 0.79 -2.96 12.45
N LEU A 10 -0.45 -3.45 12.34
CA LEU A 10 -1.59 -2.65 11.88
C LEU A 10 -1.85 -1.39 12.72
N TRP A 11 -1.51 -1.42 14.02
CA TRP A 11 -1.77 -0.34 14.96
C TRP A 11 -0.53 0.19 15.69
N MET A 12 0.61 -0.49 15.55
CA MET A 12 1.88 -0.02 16.12
C MET A 12 2.73 0.72 15.11
N ASP A 13 2.64 0.34 13.83
CA ASP A 13 3.48 0.90 12.79
C ASP A 13 2.75 2.08 12.14
N SER A 14 3.52 3.11 11.77
CA SER A 14 3.00 4.21 10.99
C SER A 14 2.71 3.72 9.57
N ILE A 15 1.48 3.94 9.12
CA ILE A 15 1.05 3.64 7.74
C ILE A 15 1.94 4.41 6.76
N ASP A 16 2.24 5.68 7.07
CA ASP A 16 3.02 6.57 6.22
C ASP A 16 4.47 6.10 6.10
N ASP A 17 5.13 5.81 7.22
CA ASP A 17 6.55 5.36 7.20
C ASP A 17 6.70 4.02 6.47
N THR A 18 5.74 3.11 6.67
CA THR A 18 5.74 1.80 6.01
C THR A 18 5.47 1.94 4.51
N PHE A 19 4.61 2.88 4.13
CA PHE A 19 4.32 3.19 2.74
C PHE A 19 5.51 3.83 2.04
N ASP A 20 6.20 4.77 2.67
CA ASP A 20 7.41 5.39 2.12
C ASP A 20 8.56 4.38 1.99
N LYS A 21 8.66 3.46 2.95
CA LYS A 21 9.58 2.33 2.83
C LYS A 21 9.22 1.43 1.66
N PHE A 22 7.94 1.09 1.48
CA PHE A 22 7.47 0.32 0.32
C PHE A 22 7.78 1.00 -1.01
N LEU A 23 7.63 2.32 -1.10
CA LEU A 23 7.95 3.08 -2.29
C LEU A 23 9.44 3.08 -2.65
N SER A 24 10.32 2.86 -1.67
CA SER A 24 11.78 2.88 -1.85
C SER A 24 12.41 1.49 -2.01
N GLU A 25 11.79 0.41 -1.50
CA GLU A 25 12.37 -0.94 -1.50
C GLU A 25 12.49 -1.59 -2.90
N ASP A 26 11.63 -1.22 -3.85
CA ASP A 26 11.64 -1.78 -5.21
C ASP A 26 11.33 -0.70 -6.25
N ALA A 27 11.88 0.49 -6.06
CA ALA A 27 11.60 1.63 -6.91
C ALA A 27 12.27 1.45 -8.28
N HIS A 28 11.46 1.28 -9.33
CA HIS A 28 11.95 1.17 -10.71
C HIS A 28 11.63 2.43 -11.49
N ASP A 29 12.50 2.75 -12.45
CA ASP A 29 12.22 3.76 -13.46
C ASP A 29 11.20 3.22 -14.47
N LEU A 30 10.48 4.14 -15.13
CA LEU A 30 9.47 3.79 -16.13
C LEU A 30 10.03 2.98 -17.31
N VAL A 31 11.32 3.16 -17.61
CA VAL A 31 12.00 2.48 -18.71
C VAL A 31 13.28 1.86 -18.16
N GLU A 32 13.26 0.53 -17.99
CA GLU A 32 14.43 -0.26 -17.59
C GLU A 32 15.35 -0.51 -18.80
N GLY A 33 16.66 -0.42 -18.60
CA GLY A 33 17.67 -0.81 -19.61
C GLY A 33 17.82 0.15 -20.80
N PHE A 34 17.23 1.35 -20.74
CA PHE A 34 17.44 2.39 -21.75
C PHE A 34 18.70 3.20 -21.41
N GLU A 35 19.73 2.98 -22.22
CA GLU A 35 20.97 3.76 -22.22
C GLU A 35 21.25 4.22 -23.65
N GLU A 36 21.24 5.53 -23.86
CA GLU A 36 21.62 6.14 -25.13
C GLU A 36 22.74 7.16 -24.86
N GLU A 37 23.87 7.02 -25.56
CA GLU A 37 25.08 7.83 -25.32
C GLU A 37 25.60 7.79 -23.86
N GLY A 38 25.34 6.71 -23.12
CA GLY A 38 25.71 6.58 -21.70
C GLY A 38 24.85 7.41 -20.74
N MET A 39 23.74 7.97 -21.23
CA MET A 39 22.73 8.65 -20.41
C MET A 39 21.54 7.72 -20.19
N THR A 40 21.07 7.64 -18.94
CA THR A 40 19.83 6.92 -18.62
C THR A 40 18.62 7.68 -19.15
N PHE A 41 17.50 6.97 -19.38
CA PHE A 41 16.24 7.60 -19.80
C PHE A 41 15.87 8.79 -18.91
N ARG A 42 16.00 8.64 -17.59
CA ARG A 42 15.71 9.69 -16.61
C ARG A 42 16.60 10.93 -16.79
N ALA A 43 17.89 10.75 -17.02
CA ALA A 43 18.81 11.86 -17.27
C ALA A 43 18.50 12.62 -18.57
N ILE A 44 18.06 11.89 -19.60
CA ILE A 44 17.61 12.49 -20.88
C ILE A 44 16.33 13.29 -20.67
N MET A 45 15.35 12.71 -19.97
CA MET A 45 14.07 13.37 -19.64
C MET A 45 14.26 14.63 -18.79
N GLU A 46 15.17 14.60 -17.81
CA GLU A 46 15.55 15.77 -17.01
C GLU A 46 16.16 16.88 -17.88
N ARG A 47 17.00 16.52 -18.86
CA ARG A 47 17.62 17.48 -19.79
C ARG A 47 16.61 18.18 -20.70
N ILE A 48 15.56 17.47 -21.12
CA ILE A 48 14.45 18.04 -21.89
C ILE A 48 13.36 18.68 -21.00
N LYS A 49 13.59 18.72 -19.68
CA LYS A 49 12.66 19.27 -18.66
C LYS A 49 11.28 18.60 -18.67
N VAL A 50 11.22 17.32 -18.99
CA VAL A 50 10.00 16.53 -18.88
C VAL A 50 10.02 15.79 -17.55
N ASP A 51 9.06 16.10 -16.68
CA ASP A 51 8.91 15.42 -15.41
C ASP A 51 8.23 14.06 -15.62
N ILE A 52 9.00 12.98 -15.44
CA ILE A 52 8.52 11.60 -15.47
C ILE A 52 8.02 11.10 -14.11
N GLY A 53 8.10 11.95 -13.08
CA GLY A 53 7.73 11.64 -11.71
C GLY A 53 8.82 10.88 -10.96
N ARG A 54 8.47 10.48 -9.72
CA ARG A 54 9.35 9.68 -8.86
C ARG A 54 9.37 8.21 -9.31
N PRO A 55 10.51 7.52 -9.15
CA PRO A 55 10.58 6.06 -9.30
C PRO A 55 9.56 5.41 -8.37
N MET A 56 8.89 4.37 -8.86
CA MET A 56 7.82 3.72 -8.12
C MET A 56 7.90 2.19 -8.29
N PRO A 57 7.46 1.42 -7.29
CA PRO A 57 7.35 -0.02 -7.44
C PRO A 57 6.44 -0.42 -8.61
N LYS A 58 6.68 -1.62 -9.15
CA LYS A 58 5.85 -2.19 -10.21
C LYS A 58 4.39 -2.31 -9.75
N LEU A 59 3.44 -2.16 -10.68
CA LEU A 59 2.02 -2.24 -10.37
C LEU A 59 1.63 -3.58 -9.70
N ASP A 60 2.26 -4.68 -10.14
CA ASP A 60 2.09 -6.01 -9.54
C ASP A 60 2.47 -6.06 -8.05
N ALA A 61 3.46 -5.26 -7.62
CA ALA A 61 3.84 -5.16 -6.21
C ALA A 61 2.76 -4.42 -5.39
N PHE A 62 2.12 -3.41 -5.98
CA PHE A 62 0.97 -2.74 -5.37
C PHE A 62 -0.23 -3.70 -5.27
N ASP A 63 -0.55 -4.43 -6.34
CA ASP A 63 -1.67 -5.37 -6.37
C ASP A 63 -1.52 -6.44 -5.27
N LYS A 64 -0.34 -7.05 -5.16
CA LYS A 64 -0.03 -8.01 -4.09
C LYS A 64 -0.23 -7.43 -2.69
N LYS A 65 0.18 -6.17 -2.49
CA LYS A 65 0.08 -5.51 -1.19
C LYS A 65 -1.36 -5.13 -0.85
N ILE A 66 -2.12 -4.64 -1.82
CA ILE A 66 -3.56 -4.34 -1.69
C ILE A 66 -4.33 -5.63 -1.42
N GLU A 67 -4.05 -6.71 -2.17
CA GLU A 67 -4.66 -8.02 -1.97
C GLU A 67 -4.37 -8.58 -0.58
N PHE A 68 -3.14 -8.42 -0.08
CA PHE A 68 -2.79 -8.79 1.29
C PHE A 68 -3.66 -8.08 2.33
N PHE A 69 -3.80 -6.76 2.24
CA PHE A 69 -4.65 -6.00 3.16
C PHE A 69 -6.14 -6.33 3.01
N PHE A 70 -6.61 -6.55 1.78
CA PHE A 70 -7.97 -6.97 1.49
C PHE A 70 -8.31 -8.33 2.12
N ASN A 71 -7.45 -9.32 1.92
CA ASN A 71 -7.61 -10.66 2.49
C ASN A 71 -7.56 -10.63 4.03
N MET A 72 -6.66 -9.82 4.60
CA MET A 72 -6.57 -9.63 6.04
C MET A 72 -7.84 -8.98 6.62
N LYS A 73 -8.35 -7.91 5.98
CA LYS A 73 -9.62 -7.26 6.34
C LYS A 73 -10.78 -8.26 6.34
N HIS A 74 -10.87 -9.09 5.29
CA HIS A 74 -11.89 -10.11 5.18
C HIS A 74 -11.75 -11.21 6.26
N GLY A 75 -10.52 -11.65 6.53
CA GLY A 75 -10.21 -12.59 7.62
C GLY A 75 -10.63 -12.05 9.00
N LEU A 76 -10.30 -10.79 9.30
CA LEU A 76 -10.67 -10.12 10.54
C LEU A 76 -12.19 -9.94 10.67
N SER A 77 -12.88 -9.63 9.57
CA SER A 77 -14.35 -9.50 9.55
C SER A 77 -15.06 -10.84 9.80
N ASN A 78 -14.45 -11.97 9.44
CA ASN A 78 -15.02 -13.29 9.64
C ASN A 78 -14.75 -13.88 11.03
N LEU A 79 -13.95 -13.21 11.88
CA LEU A 79 -13.73 -13.64 13.26
C LEU A 79 -15.05 -13.70 14.03
N LYS A 80 -15.31 -14.83 14.66
CA LYS A 80 -16.52 -15.02 15.48
C LYS A 80 -16.32 -14.34 16.82
N THR A 81 -17.24 -13.44 17.16
CA THR A 81 -17.29 -12.78 18.47
C THR A 81 -18.75 -12.71 18.91
N PRO A 82 -19.09 -12.92 20.20
CA PRO A 82 -18.20 -13.17 21.33
C PRO A 82 -17.70 -14.63 21.42
N GLU A 83 -16.54 -14.82 22.05
CA GLU A 83 -15.97 -16.15 22.30
C GLU A 83 -16.10 -16.52 23.78
N ASP A 84 -16.56 -17.74 24.05
CA ASP A 84 -16.69 -18.28 25.40
C ASP A 84 -15.43 -19.12 25.70
N ILE A 85 -14.59 -18.62 26.62
CA ILE A 85 -13.39 -19.31 27.09
C ILE A 85 -13.65 -19.82 28.51
N HIS A 86 -13.89 -21.14 28.62
CA HIS A 86 -14.28 -21.80 29.87
C HIS A 86 -15.50 -21.13 30.52
N TRP A 87 -15.30 -20.43 31.64
CA TRP A 87 -16.33 -19.75 32.42
C TRP A 87 -16.44 -18.26 32.08
N LEU A 88 -15.61 -17.75 31.17
CA LEU A 88 -15.54 -16.33 30.82
C LEU A 88 -16.02 -16.11 29.38
N ARG A 89 -17.08 -15.32 29.22
CA ARG A 89 -17.50 -14.77 27.94
C ARG A 89 -16.69 -13.52 27.64
N ILE A 90 -15.87 -13.56 26.59
CA ILE A 90 -15.07 -12.41 26.15
C ILE A 90 -15.75 -11.76 24.94
N ASN A 91 -16.10 -10.49 25.09
CA ASN A 91 -16.59 -9.69 23.99
C ASN A 91 -15.43 -8.95 23.29
N ALA A 92 -14.87 -9.57 22.26
CA ALA A 92 -13.82 -8.98 21.42
C ALA A 92 -14.38 -8.16 20.23
N GLN A 93 -15.69 -7.92 20.16
CA GLN A 93 -16.33 -7.17 19.08
C GLN A 93 -15.74 -5.76 18.85
N PRO A 94 -15.49 -4.91 19.89
CA PRO A 94 -14.89 -3.59 19.66
C PRO A 94 -13.47 -3.68 19.08
N VAL A 95 -12.69 -4.69 19.51
CA VAL A 95 -11.34 -4.93 18.98
C VAL A 95 -11.41 -5.36 17.52
N LYS A 96 -12.33 -6.27 17.17
CA LYS A 96 -12.57 -6.68 15.78
C LYS A 96 -12.90 -5.48 14.88
N ILE A 97 -13.81 -4.61 15.31
CA ILE A 97 -14.18 -3.41 14.56
C ILE A 97 -12.97 -2.49 14.35
N ALA A 98 -12.16 -2.27 15.39
CA ALA A 98 -10.95 -1.45 15.29
C ALA A 98 -9.92 -2.06 14.31
N LEU A 99 -9.67 -3.36 14.35
CA LEU A 99 -8.74 -4.04 13.46
C LEU A 99 -9.18 -3.99 11.99
N VAL A 100 -10.47 -4.21 11.73
CA VAL A 100 -11.04 -4.08 10.37
C VAL A 100 -10.88 -2.64 9.87
N LYS A 101 -11.11 -1.64 10.74
CA LYS A 101 -10.90 -0.23 10.40
C LYS A 101 -9.45 0.05 10.05
N PHE A 102 -8.48 -0.42 10.85
CA PHE A 102 -7.07 -0.25 10.54
C PHE A 102 -6.74 -0.87 9.19
N ALA A 103 -7.08 -2.15 8.94
CA ALA A 103 -6.83 -2.80 7.66
C ALA A 103 -7.43 -2.03 6.46
N SER A 104 -8.62 -1.44 6.61
CA SER A 104 -9.22 -0.56 5.60
C SER A 104 -8.38 0.69 5.33
N GLN A 105 -7.85 1.33 6.38
CA GLN A 105 -7.00 2.52 6.22
C GLN A 105 -5.70 2.20 5.48
N TRP A 106 -5.10 1.04 5.76
CA TRP A 106 -3.93 0.56 5.03
C TRP A 106 -4.27 0.34 3.55
N GLU A 107 -5.33 -0.41 3.23
CA GLU A 107 -5.79 -0.64 1.84
C GLU A 107 -6.09 0.67 1.09
N GLU A 108 -6.78 1.60 1.75
CA GLU A 108 -7.13 2.92 1.20
C GLU A 108 -5.88 3.75 0.90
N LYS A 109 -4.84 3.73 1.74
CA LYS A 109 -3.60 4.48 1.50
C LYS A 109 -2.95 4.08 0.17
N PHE A 110 -2.80 2.78 -0.06
CA PHE A 110 -2.17 2.26 -1.27
C PHE A 110 -3.03 2.53 -2.51
N THR A 111 -4.34 2.29 -2.41
CA THR A 111 -5.29 2.53 -3.51
C THR A 111 -5.40 4.01 -3.86
N ASN A 112 -5.47 4.89 -2.86
CA ASN A 112 -5.56 6.34 -3.06
C ASN A 112 -4.30 6.88 -3.73
N PHE A 113 -3.12 6.37 -3.37
CA PHE A 113 -1.88 6.77 -4.06
C PHE A 113 -1.95 6.47 -5.56
N LEU A 114 -2.30 5.24 -5.95
CA LEU A 114 -2.43 4.87 -7.36
C LEU A 114 -3.49 5.71 -8.08
N ARG A 115 -4.62 5.94 -7.43
CA ARG A 115 -5.69 6.79 -7.96
C ARG A 115 -5.20 8.20 -8.22
N THR A 116 -4.62 8.87 -7.23
CA THR A 116 -4.12 10.24 -7.36
C THR A 116 -3.03 10.34 -8.42
N THR A 117 -2.06 9.42 -8.44
CA THR A 117 -1.01 9.41 -9.48
C THR A 117 -1.60 9.20 -10.88
N THR A 118 -2.63 8.37 -11.03
CA THR A 118 -3.30 8.15 -12.32
C THR A 118 -4.09 9.38 -12.75
N GLU A 119 -4.82 10.01 -11.83
CA GLU A 119 -5.55 11.25 -12.07
C GLU A 119 -4.61 12.39 -12.50
N GLU A 120 -3.47 12.57 -11.81
CA GLU A 120 -2.44 13.55 -12.16
C GLU A 120 -1.85 13.29 -13.56
N ARG A 121 -1.56 12.02 -13.89
CA ARG A 121 -1.03 11.65 -15.21
C ARG A 121 -2.05 11.88 -16.33
N ILE A 122 -3.31 11.54 -16.10
CA ILE A 122 -4.39 11.81 -17.06
C ILE A 122 -4.55 13.31 -17.26
N GLN A 123 -4.56 14.09 -16.17
CA GLN A 123 -4.64 15.56 -16.26
C GLN A 123 -3.47 16.16 -17.02
N ALA A 124 -2.25 15.65 -16.80
CA ALA A 124 -1.08 16.06 -17.57
C ALA A 124 -1.30 15.79 -19.07
N LEU A 125 -1.75 14.59 -19.45
CA LEU A 125 -2.00 14.23 -20.85
C LEU A 125 -3.15 15.02 -21.51
N VAL A 126 -4.20 15.36 -20.76
CA VAL A 126 -5.34 16.14 -21.28
C VAL A 126 -5.02 17.64 -21.36
N GLY A 127 -4.09 18.13 -20.54
CA GLY A 127 -3.62 19.51 -20.54
C GLY A 127 -2.56 19.84 -21.59
N PHE A 128 -1.99 18.82 -22.25
CA PHE A 128 -1.13 18.95 -23.45
C PHE A 128 -1.97 19.03 -24.72
#